data_AF-A0AAW5KIR5-F1
#
_entry.id   AF-A0AAW5KIR5-F1
#
_cell.length_a   1.000
_cell.length_b   1.000
_cell.length_c   1.000
_cell.angle_alpha   90.00
_cell.angle_beta   90.00
_cell.angle_gamma   90.00
#
_symmetry.space_group_name_H-M   'P 1'
#
loop_
_entity.id
_entity.type
_entity.pdbx_description
1 polymer ?
#
loop_
_entity_poly.entity_id
_entity_poly.type
_entity_poly.pdbx_seq_one_letter_code
_entity_poly.pdbx_strand_id
1 'polypeptide(L)'
;MNYTEEYAIYTPTLKSGEGWPVKINPSLGNFTYGFDRSALEAFGLCAVSFCFFVLWDKGPGLSGRLNSEIWLKKELSIRGPGQINLGDRSCFDRKFFADEPLSAVVSKDAFFRAHGLRPSYIVIRDLKGDFALRGDKKVAVLLTYDASSGALQKKSVTLEALQARLVKNSNKKMKINKPLNYYETDLEKYLQITCKDTGALFPGDCDMLLYDRQNLCRCILEFKKTTQRDATPLEGQSFLRHIDRDRSKYTRLNILRTALAEREGRAIPFATVFYSVKAGENKIKIERIGPSLQLEGACTFAIGPDPVENQRLILQKTMEICSRPTFPIGFPGRHPPRRGRAGRTGAPCGGERVKGGGEALPEKPAQKKARPEGSFLPASPF
;
A
#
# COMPACT_ATOMS: atom_id res chain seq x y z
N MET A 1 27.32 27.94 -5.66
CA MET A 1 26.79 26.74 -4.97
C MET A 1 27.69 25.58 -5.37
N ASN A 2 28.11 24.76 -4.42
CA ASN A 2 28.91 23.56 -4.74
C ASN A 2 27.96 22.39 -5.00
N TYR A 3 28.00 21.86 -6.22
CA TYR A 3 27.24 20.68 -6.61
C TYR A 3 28.11 19.42 -6.48
N THR A 4 27.46 18.30 -6.16
CA THR A 4 28.13 16.99 -6.07
C THR A 4 27.57 16.01 -7.08
N GLU A 5 28.47 15.21 -7.66
CA GLU A 5 28.14 14.03 -8.45
C GLU A 5 28.29 12.74 -7.64
N GLU A 6 28.66 12.80 -6.36
CA GLU A 6 28.83 11.62 -5.52
C GLU A 6 27.51 11.23 -4.86
N TYR A 7 26.54 10.81 -5.68
CA TYR A 7 25.24 10.31 -5.24
C TYR A 7 24.75 9.16 -6.10
N ALA A 8 23.84 8.35 -5.56
CA ALA A 8 23.16 7.27 -6.27
C ALA A 8 21.65 7.37 -6.09
N ILE A 9 20.90 7.00 -7.13
CA ILE A 9 19.44 6.82 -7.07
C ILE A 9 19.17 5.34 -7.30
N TYR A 10 18.37 4.72 -6.44
CA TYR A 10 18.06 3.29 -6.54
C TYR A 10 16.67 2.96 -5.99
N THR A 11 16.15 1.78 -6.32
CA THR A 11 14.94 1.25 -5.69
C THR A 11 15.21 0.92 -4.22
N PRO A 12 14.46 1.49 -3.26
CA PRO A 12 14.73 1.27 -1.85
C PRO A 12 14.60 -0.22 -1.49
N THR A 13 15.44 -0.66 -0.57
CA THR A 13 15.38 -2.01 -0.01
C THR A 13 14.81 -1.96 1.39
N LEU A 14 14.19 -3.05 1.83
CA LEU A 14 13.65 -3.13 3.18
C LEU A 14 14.80 -2.96 4.19
N LYS A 15 14.65 -1.98 5.08
CA LYS A 15 15.49 -1.74 6.25
C LYS A 15 14.79 -2.28 7.48
N SER A 16 15.53 -2.47 8.56
CA SER A 16 15.00 -2.91 9.85
C SER A 16 15.49 -2.06 11.00
N GLY A 17 14.67 -1.96 12.04
CA GLY A 17 15.13 -1.49 13.34
C GLY A 17 16.13 -2.44 13.99
N GLU A 18 16.82 -1.95 15.02
CA GLU A 18 17.76 -2.72 15.82
C GLU A 18 17.09 -3.99 16.39
N GLY A 19 17.76 -5.14 16.27
CA GLY A 19 17.23 -6.45 16.71
C GLY A 19 16.21 -7.13 15.79
N TRP A 20 15.95 -6.59 14.59
CA TRP A 20 14.98 -7.14 13.63
C TRP A 20 15.59 -7.42 12.24
N PRO A 21 16.64 -8.26 12.12
CA PRO A 21 17.34 -8.42 10.84
C PRO A 21 16.39 -8.77 9.70
N VAL A 22 16.56 -8.10 8.57
CA VAL A 22 15.83 -8.42 7.34
C VAL A 22 16.22 -9.81 6.90
N LYS A 23 15.23 -10.70 6.84
CA LYS A 23 15.42 -12.09 6.37
C LYS A 23 14.86 -12.24 4.96
N ILE A 24 15.58 -12.94 4.09
CA ILE A 24 15.15 -13.24 2.72
C ILE A 24 14.95 -14.75 2.63
N ASN A 25 13.97 -15.21 1.84
CA ASN A 25 13.87 -16.62 1.51
C ASN A 25 14.88 -16.91 0.38
N PRO A 26 15.92 -17.75 0.60
CA PRO A 26 16.96 -17.99 -0.40
C PRO A 26 16.40 -18.59 -1.69
N SER A 27 15.33 -19.39 -1.61
CA SER A 27 14.67 -20.01 -2.77
C SER A 27 13.77 -19.05 -3.56
N LEU A 28 13.51 -17.84 -3.07
CA LEU A 28 12.65 -16.85 -3.76
C LEU A 28 13.38 -15.56 -4.13
N GLY A 29 14.50 -15.28 -3.47
CA GLY A 29 15.16 -13.97 -3.56
C GLY A 29 14.27 -12.85 -3.00
N ASN A 30 14.47 -11.63 -3.48
CA ASN A 30 13.68 -10.46 -3.11
C ASN A 30 12.55 -10.18 -4.13
N PHE A 31 11.59 -11.10 -4.24
CA PHE A 31 10.50 -11.00 -5.22
C PHE A 31 9.37 -10.03 -4.81
N THR A 32 9.36 -9.59 -3.56
CA THR A 32 8.37 -8.67 -2.97
C THR A 32 8.26 -7.33 -3.70
N TYR A 33 9.32 -6.91 -4.40
CA TYR A 33 9.38 -5.64 -5.13
C TYR A 33 9.48 -5.83 -6.65
N GLY A 34 9.49 -7.07 -7.12
CA GLY A 34 9.54 -7.38 -8.54
C GLY A 34 9.68 -8.88 -8.78
N PHE A 35 8.91 -9.41 -9.71
CA PHE A 35 9.20 -10.70 -10.31
C PHE A 35 10.34 -10.56 -11.32
N ASP A 36 11.06 -11.66 -11.54
CA ASP A 36 12.03 -11.79 -12.62
C ASP A 36 11.35 -11.49 -13.95
N ARG A 37 12.07 -10.78 -14.82
CA ARG A 37 11.54 -10.32 -16.10
C ARG A 37 11.12 -11.49 -16.98
N SER A 38 11.93 -12.55 -17.04
CA SER A 38 11.61 -13.72 -17.85
C SER A 38 10.37 -14.46 -17.31
N ALA A 39 10.18 -14.45 -15.99
CA ALA A 39 8.99 -15.02 -15.38
C ALA A 39 7.72 -14.25 -15.77
N LEU A 40 7.76 -12.91 -15.76
CA LEU A 40 6.65 -12.08 -16.19
C LEU A 40 6.36 -12.20 -17.70
N GLU A 41 7.40 -12.20 -18.52
CA GLU A 41 7.29 -12.29 -19.98
C GLU A 41 6.63 -13.60 -20.43
N ALA A 42 6.88 -14.71 -19.73
CA ALA A 42 6.24 -16.01 -20.00
C ALA A 42 4.70 -15.98 -19.88
N PHE A 43 4.15 -15.05 -19.09
CA PHE A 43 2.70 -14.86 -18.93
C PHE A 43 2.19 -13.60 -19.65
N GLY A 44 3.05 -12.89 -20.39
CA GLY A 44 2.69 -11.62 -21.02
C GLY A 44 2.34 -10.52 -20.00
N LEU A 45 2.90 -10.61 -18.79
CA LEU A 45 2.61 -9.71 -17.68
C LEU A 45 3.70 -8.66 -17.51
N CYS A 46 3.32 -7.59 -16.82
CA CYS A 46 4.16 -6.57 -16.24
C CYS A 46 3.77 -6.43 -14.76
N ALA A 47 4.70 -5.89 -13.96
CA ALA A 47 4.59 -5.82 -12.52
C ALA A 47 4.97 -4.41 -12.03
N VAL A 48 4.22 -3.88 -11.08
CA VAL A 48 4.52 -2.58 -10.47
C VAL A 48 4.15 -2.56 -8.99
N SER A 49 5.10 -2.10 -8.17
CA SER A 49 4.89 -1.74 -6.76
C SER A 49 4.77 -0.23 -6.64
N PHE A 50 3.83 0.26 -5.84
CA PHE A 50 3.60 1.69 -5.69
C PHE A 50 2.87 2.04 -4.39
N CYS A 51 2.98 3.30 -3.98
CA CYS A 51 2.15 3.85 -2.92
C CYS A 51 0.98 4.66 -3.50
N PHE A 52 -0.16 4.62 -2.83
CA PHE A 52 -1.37 5.30 -3.24
C PHE A 52 -2.11 5.90 -2.05
N PHE A 53 -2.93 6.90 -2.34
CA PHE A 53 -3.71 7.59 -1.33
C PHE A 53 -5.18 7.18 -1.40
N VAL A 54 -5.80 7.13 -0.23
CA VAL A 54 -7.25 7.03 -0.10
C VAL A 54 -7.74 8.36 0.45
N LEU A 55 -8.66 9.00 -0.27
CA LEU A 55 -9.46 10.10 0.25
C LEU A 55 -10.46 9.49 1.23
N TRP A 56 -10.10 9.49 2.50
CA TRP A 56 -10.94 8.91 3.54
C TRP A 56 -12.18 9.76 3.80
N ASP A 57 -13.28 9.08 4.13
CA ASP A 57 -14.47 9.73 4.64
C ASP A 57 -14.24 10.26 6.07
N LYS A 58 -15.00 11.28 6.47
CA LYS A 58 -14.87 11.94 7.77
C LYS A 58 -15.54 11.17 8.93
N GLY A 59 -16.24 10.08 8.64
CA GLY A 59 -16.94 9.26 9.64
C GLY A 59 -16.02 8.25 10.37
N PRO A 60 -16.56 7.56 11.39
CA PRO A 60 -15.81 6.58 12.19
C PRO A 60 -15.44 5.27 11.45
N GLY A 61 -15.83 5.13 10.19
CA GLY A 61 -15.56 3.95 9.36
C GLY A 61 -14.24 4.01 8.59
N LEU A 62 -13.78 2.82 8.15
CA LEU A 62 -12.72 2.69 7.14
C LEU A 62 -13.37 2.64 5.76
N SER A 63 -13.87 3.79 5.30
CA SER A 63 -14.39 3.97 3.94
C SER A 63 -13.78 5.20 3.29
N GLY A 64 -13.73 5.17 1.97
CA GLY A 64 -13.18 6.26 1.18
C GLY A 64 -13.08 5.88 -0.28
N ARG A 65 -12.44 6.75 -1.05
CA ARG A 65 -12.22 6.56 -2.49
C ARG A 65 -10.76 6.71 -2.85
N LEU A 66 -10.35 6.06 -3.93
CA LEU A 66 -8.99 6.18 -4.45
C LEU A 66 -8.69 7.63 -4.85
N ASN A 67 -7.57 8.17 -4.38
CA ASN A 67 -7.02 9.40 -4.93
C ASN A 67 -6.29 9.06 -6.24
N SER A 68 -6.39 9.94 -7.23
CA SER A 68 -5.66 9.80 -8.50
C SER A 68 -4.12 9.75 -8.36
N GLU A 69 -3.56 10.34 -7.30
CA GLU A 69 -2.11 10.45 -7.15
C GLU A 69 -1.48 9.12 -6.69
N ILE A 70 -0.41 8.72 -7.40
CA ILE A 70 0.34 7.47 -7.15
C ILE A 70 1.83 7.79 -7.08
N TRP A 71 2.53 7.16 -6.14
CA TRP A 71 3.97 7.33 -5.95
C TRP A 71 4.74 6.04 -6.19
N LEU A 72 5.72 6.09 -7.08
CA LEU A 72 6.76 5.08 -7.28
C LEU A 72 7.98 5.49 -6.45
N LYS A 73 8.44 4.63 -5.54
CA LYS A 73 9.52 4.99 -4.61
C LYS A 73 10.89 4.79 -5.25
N LYS A 74 11.77 5.76 -5.00
CA LYS A 74 13.23 5.66 -5.18
C LYS A 74 13.90 6.27 -3.96
N GLU A 75 15.12 5.85 -3.69
CA GLU A 75 15.96 6.43 -2.65
C GLU A 75 17.18 7.10 -3.28
N LEU A 76 17.62 8.19 -2.66
CA LEU A 76 18.74 9.01 -3.07
C LEU A 76 19.77 9.04 -1.94
N SER A 77 20.90 8.38 -2.16
CA SER A 77 22.01 8.37 -1.21
C SER A 77 23.10 9.33 -1.68
N ILE A 78 23.40 10.35 -0.87
CA ILE A 78 24.46 11.33 -1.12
C ILE A 78 25.68 10.93 -0.29
N ARG A 79 26.84 10.83 -0.94
CA ARG A 79 28.11 10.40 -0.34
C ARG A 79 29.11 11.56 -0.21
N GLY A 80 29.12 12.47 -1.18
CA GLY A 80 30.05 13.59 -1.21
C GLY A 80 29.49 14.89 -0.62
N PRO A 81 30.36 15.89 -0.38
CA PRO A 81 29.96 17.22 0.05
C PRO A 81 29.28 18.00 -1.09
N GLY A 82 28.22 18.75 -0.78
CA GLY A 82 27.53 19.61 -1.75
C GLY A 82 26.06 19.26 -1.97
N GLN A 83 25.41 20.00 -2.86
CA GLN A 83 24.01 19.78 -3.22
C GLN A 83 23.90 19.05 -4.56
N ILE A 84 22.76 18.43 -4.84
CA ILE A 84 22.48 17.85 -6.15
C ILE A 84 21.99 18.94 -7.09
N ASN A 85 22.58 19.01 -8.28
CA ASN A 85 22.06 19.83 -9.36
C ASN A 85 20.89 19.11 -10.05
N LEU A 86 19.65 19.45 -9.69
CA LEU A 86 18.47 18.87 -10.34
C LEU A 86 18.30 19.34 -11.80
N GLY A 87 18.87 20.49 -12.16
CA GLY A 87 18.81 21.03 -13.52
C GLY A 87 19.75 20.33 -14.50
N ASP A 88 20.79 19.68 -14.00
CA ASP A 88 21.72 18.91 -14.81
C ASP A 88 21.11 17.56 -15.21
N ARG A 89 20.57 17.53 -16.44
CA ARG A 89 20.02 16.32 -17.06
C ARG A 89 21.09 15.27 -17.30
N SER A 90 22.31 15.67 -17.65
CA SER A 90 23.39 14.73 -17.98
C SER A 90 23.83 13.89 -16.78
N CYS A 91 23.66 14.44 -15.57
CA CYS A 91 23.97 13.73 -14.33
C CYS A 91 22.74 13.09 -13.68
N PHE A 92 21.69 13.87 -13.37
CA PHE A 92 20.55 13.37 -12.60
C PHE A 92 19.70 12.37 -13.38
N ASP A 93 19.34 12.69 -14.63
CA ASP A 93 18.47 11.81 -15.42
C ASP A 93 19.19 10.51 -15.76
N ARG A 94 20.48 10.60 -16.11
CA ARG A 94 21.32 9.42 -16.33
C ARG A 94 21.32 8.47 -15.13
N LYS A 95 21.47 8.98 -13.91
CA LYS A 95 21.47 8.16 -12.70
C LYS A 95 20.10 7.60 -12.34
N PHE A 96 19.04 8.37 -12.57
CA PHE A 96 17.68 7.89 -12.41
C PHE A 96 17.39 6.76 -13.41
N PHE A 97 17.71 6.95 -14.68
CA PHE A 97 17.45 5.97 -15.74
C PHE A 97 18.37 4.74 -15.69
N ALA A 98 19.49 4.81 -14.97
CA ALA A 98 20.34 3.63 -14.71
C ALA A 98 19.62 2.59 -13.82
N ASP A 99 18.79 3.03 -12.87
CA ASP A 99 17.99 2.16 -12.01
C ASP A 99 16.57 1.94 -12.55
N GLU A 100 16.00 2.94 -13.23
CA GLU A 100 14.66 2.90 -13.80
C GLU A 100 14.69 3.25 -15.29
N PRO A 101 14.93 2.28 -16.19
CA PRO A 101 15.08 2.56 -17.62
C PRO A 101 13.91 3.33 -18.22
N LEU A 102 14.17 4.19 -19.20
CA LEU A 102 13.14 5.04 -19.83
C LEU A 102 11.94 4.22 -20.34
N SER A 103 12.17 3.04 -20.90
CA SER A 103 11.10 2.15 -21.35
C SER A 103 10.17 1.71 -20.21
N ALA A 104 10.70 1.47 -19.01
CA ALA A 104 9.92 1.16 -17.82
C ALA A 104 9.11 2.38 -17.34
N VAL A 105 9.71 3.58 -17.38
CA VAL A 105 9.02 4.84 -17.05
C VAL A 105 7.84 5.08 -17.98
N VAL A 106 8.06 4.96 -19.29
CA VAL A 106 7.02 5.15 -20.32
C VAL A 106 5.90 4.13 -20.15
N SER A 107 6.24 2.86 -19.95
CA SER A 107 5.26 1.78 -19.76
C SER A 107 4.39 2.03 -18.51
N LYS A 108 5.02 2.35 -17.37
CA LYS A 108 4.31 2.65 -16.11
C LYS A 108 3.44 3.91 -16.24
N ASP A 109 3.95 4.97 -16.87
CA ASP A 109 3.19 6.20 -17.10
C ASP A 109 1.95 5.93 -17.97
N ALA A 110 2.10 5.21 -19.08
CA ALA A 110 1.00 4.82 -19.95
C ALA A 110 -0.05 3.96 -19.20
N PHE A 111 0.39 2.96 -18.44
CA PHE A 111 -0.50 2.11 -17.63
C PHE A 111 -1.31 2.95 -16.64
N PHE A 112 -0.66 3.74 -15.78
CA PHE A 112 -1.38 4.50 -14.77
C PHE A 112 -2.33 5.55 -15.38
N ARG A 113 -1.91 6.22 -16.47
CA ARG A 113 -2.77 7.21 -17.15
C ARG A 113 -3.97 6.57 -17.83
N ALA A 114 -3.84 5.37 -18.40
CA ALA A 114 -4.97 4.61 -18.93
C ALA A 114 -6.06 4.35 -17.87
N HIS A 115 -5.65 4.29 -16.60
CA HIS A 115 -6.55 4.16 -15.44
C HIS A 115 -6.92 5.50 -14.81
N GLY A 116 -6.67 6.65 -15.44
CA GLY A 116 -6.97 7.96 -14.86
C GLY A 116 -6.18 8.26 -13.57
N LEU A 117 -5.04 7.60 -13.38
CA LEU A 117 -4.11 7.84 -12.29
C LEU A 117 -2.98 8.77 -12.75
N ARG A 118 -2.38 9.47 -11.79
CA ARG A 118 -1.30 10.44 -11.99
C ARG A 118 -0.05 9.91 -11.30
N PRO A 119 0.80 9.18 -12.03
CA PRO A 119 2.02 8.63 -11.45
C PRO A 119 3.05 9.73 -11.23
N SER A 120 3.82 9.59 -10.16
CA SER A 120 5.03 10.36 -9.91
C SER A 120 6.04 9.44 -9.25
N TYR A 121 7.33 9.65 -9.51
CA TYR A 121 8.34 9.06 -8.64
C TYR A 121 8.58 10.00 -7.47
N ILE A 122 8.65 9.44 -6.26
CA ILE A 122 9.15 10.15 -5.09
C ILE A 122 10.56 9.63 -4.80
N VAL A 123 11.56 10.46 -5.09
CA VAL A 123 12.97 10.17 -4.82
C VAL A 123 13.29 10.71 -3.43
N ILE A 124 13.27 9.82 -2.44
CA ILE A 124 13.45 10.14 -1.02
C ILE A 124 14.93 10.20 -0.71
N ARG A 125 15.39 11.25 -0.04
CA ARG A 125 16.78 11.30 0.43
C ARG A 125 16.98 10.28 1.55
N ASP A 126 18.06 9.51 1.45
CA ASP A 126 18.52 8.65 2.53
C ASP A 126 19.04 9.54 3.67
N LEU A 127 18.29 9.59 4.77
CA LEU A 127 18.57 10.47 5.89
C LEU A 127 19.56 9.85 6.88
N LYS A 128 19.99 8.58 6.68
CA LYS A 128 20.94 7.85 7.53
C LYS A 128 20.63 7.97 9.03
N GLY A 129 19.34 7.96 9.39
CA GLY A 129 18.86 8.15 10.77
C GLY A 129 18.99 9.57 11.34
N ASP A 130 19.52 10.54 10.59
CA ASP A 130 19.88 11.89 11.03
C ASP A 130 18.72 12.90 10.89
N PHE A 131 17.51 12.53 11.32
CA PHE A 131 16.28 13.31 11.06
C PHE A 131 16.27 14.70 11.70
N ALA A 132 17.05 14.91 12.76
CA ALA A 132 17.06 16.15 13.52
C ALA A 132 18.13 17.15 13.04
N LEU A 133 19.02 16.77 12.13
CA LEU A 133 20.30 17.45 11.98
C LEU A 133 20.58 17.85 10.54
N ARG A 134 21.14 19.07 10.41
CA ARG A 134 21.73 19.75 9.23
C ARG A 134 20.95 20.93 8.65
N GLY A 135 19.72 21.20 9.10
CA GLY A 135 18.96 22.37 8.63
C GLY A 135 18.49 22.32 7.17
N ASP A 136 18.76 21.23 6.43
CA ASP A 136 18.22 21.03 5.10
C ASP A 136 16.78 20.54 5.19
N LYS A 137 15.84 21.43 4.86
CA LYS A 137 14.41 21.12 4.90
C LYS A 137 13.98 20.17 3.78
N LYS A 138 14.81 19.95 2.74
CA LYS A 138 14.48 19.16 1.55
C LYS A 138 14.65 17.66 1.82
N VAL A 139 13.56 16.91 1.76
CA VAL A 139 13.53 15.47 2.08
C VAL A 139 13.32 14.58 0.86
N ALA A 140 12.83 15.14 -0.25
CA ALA A 140 12.57 14.38 -1.46
C ALA A 140 12.64 15.23 -2.74
N VAL A 141 12.65 14.56 -3.88
CA VAL A 141 12.39 15.13 -5.20
C VAL A 141 11.21 14.37 -5.81
N LEU A 142 10.16 15.09 -6.20
CA LEU A 142 9.08 14.54 -7.00
C LEU A 142 9.42 14.64 -8.48
N LEU A 143 9.29 13.52 -9.17
CA LEU A 143 9.51 13.42 -10.61
C LEU A 143 8.21 13.05 -11.31
N THR A 144 7.87 13.80 -12.35
CA THR A 144 6.82 13.42 -13.30
C THR A 144 7.42 13.31 -14.69
N TYR A 145 7.05 12.25 -15.41
CA TYR A 145 7.42 12.10 -16.81
C TYR A 145 6.48 12.92 -17.68
N ASP A 146 7.07 13.74 -18.56
CA ASP A 146 6.35 14.44 -19.61
C ASP A 146 6.56 13.69 -20.92
N ALA A 147 5.52 12.97 -21.36
CA ALA A 147 5.54 12.20 -22.59
C ALA A 147 5.70 13.07 -23.85
N SER A 148 5.30 14.35 -23.80
CA SER A 148 5.41 15.25 -24.95
C SER A 148 6.85 15.70 -25.20
N SER A 149 7.60 15.96 -24.13
CA SER A 149 9.00 16.40 -24.20
C SER A 149 10.00 15.26 -23.99
N GLY A 150 9.52 14.07 -23.61
CA GLY A 150 10.35 12.94 -23.19
C GLY A 150 11.21 13.21 -21.94
N ALA A 151 10.87 14.22 -21.13
CA ALA A 151 11.73 14.71 -20.06
C ALA A 151 11.15 14.47 -18.66
N LEU A 152 12.03 14.41 -17.66
CA LEU A 152 11.66 14.37 -16.25
C LEU A 152 11.49 15.80 -15.72
N GLN A 153 10.28 16.12 -15.27
CA GLN A 153 10.01 17.33 -14.51
C GLN A 153 10.33 17.07 -13.03
N LYS A 154 11.19 17.89 -12.44
CA LYS A 154 11.76 17.68 -11.11
C LYS A 154 11.32 18.78 -10.16
N LYS A 155 10.80 18.40 -8.99
CA LYS A 155 10.44 19.36 -7.93
C LYS A 155 11.01 18.90 -6.60
N SER A 156 11.91 19.69 -6.02
CA SER A 156 12.37 19.46 -4.65
C SER A 156 11.23 19.70 -3.65
N VAL A 157 11.13 18.86 -2.62
CA VAL A 157 10.06 18.88 -1.63
C VAL A 157 10.65 18.98 -0.23
N THR A 158 10.13 19.92 0.55
CA THR A 158 10.46 20.05 1.97
C THR A 158 9.63 19.12 2.84
N LEU A 159 10.08 18.82 4.06
CA LEU A 159 9.31 18.00 5.00
C LEU A 159 7.91 18.56 5.26
N GLU A 160 7.81 19.88 5.49
CA GLU A 160 6.53 20.57 5.71
C GLU A 160 5.59 20.45 4.51
N ALA A 161 6.12 20.69 3.29
CA ALA A 161 5.34 20.56 2.06
C ALA A 161 4.89 19.11 1.82
N LEU A 162 5.74 18.13 2.16
CA LEU A 162 5.39 16.72 2.10
C LEU A 162 4.27 16.39 3.08
N GLN A 163 4.39 16.78 4.35
CA GLN A 163 3.38 16.54 5.39
C GLN A 163 2.02 17.14 5.02
N ALA A 164 2.01 18.39 4.55
CA ALA A 164 0.79 19.04 4.05
C ALA A 164 0.16 18.26 2.89
N ARG A 165 0.98 17.75 1.95
CA ARG A 165 0.52 16.93 0.83
C ARG A 165 -0.05 15.59 1.28
N LEU A 166 0.58 14.91 2.24
CA LEU A 166 0.11 13.64 2.80
C LEU A 166 -1.29 13.79 3.44
N VAL A 167 -1.49 14.83 4.25
CA VAL A 167 -2.78 15.12 4.89
C VAL A 167 -3.83 15.48 3.84
N LYS A 168 -3.49 16.36 2.89
CA LYS A 168 -4.39 16.77 1.80
C LYS A 168 -4.85 15.56 0.98
N ASN A 169 -3.91 14.71 0.55
CA ASN A 169 -4.20 13.58 -0.33
C ASN A 169 -4.91 12.43 0.39
N SER A 170 -4.88 12.41 1.73
CA SER A 170 -5.64 11.45 2.55
C SER A 170 -7.02 11.98 2.99
N ASN A 171 -7.32 13.26 2.74
CA ASN A 171 -8.53 13.95 3.20
C ASN A 171 -8.77 13.94 4.73
N LYS A 172 -7.77 13.51 5.51
CA LYS A 172 -7.79 13.55 6.98
C LYS A 172 -6.38 13.43 7.56
N LYS A 173 -6.23 13.89 8.80
CA LYS A 173 -5.06 13.58 9.63
C LYS A 173 -5.13 12.12 10.06
N MET A 174 -4.05 11.38 9.81
CA MET A 174 -3.91 9.98 10.15
C MET A 174 -3.09 9.83 11.42
N LYS A 175 -3.47 8.90 12.29
CA LYS A 175 -2.71 8.55 13.49
C LYS A 175 -2.51 7.05 13.54
N ILE A 176 -1.29 6.63 13.86
CA ILE A 176 -0.98 5.24 14.19
C ILE A 176 -0.03 5.25 15.40
N ASN A 177 -0.29 4.36 16.36
CA ASN A 177 0.47 4.30 17.62
C ASN A 177 1.52 3.17 17.63
N LYS A 178 1.80 2.57 16.46
CA LYS A 178 2.73 1.44 16.33
C LYS A 178 3.97 1.90 15.56
N PRO A 179 5.20 1.63 16.02
CA PRO A 179 6.41 1.89 15.23
C PRO A 179 6.54 0.92 14.05
N LEU A 180 7.26 1.34 13.00
CA LEU A 180 7.72 0.43 11.94
C LEU A 180 8.97 -0.30 12.40
N ASN A 181 8.86 -1.62 12.56
CA ASN A 181 10.04 -2.49 12.76
C ASN A 181 10.78 -2.72 11.43
N TYR A 182 10.06 -2.63 10.31
CA TYR A 182 10.59 -2.73 8.96
C TYR A 182 10.04 -1.58 8.12
N TYR A 183 10.89 -0.97 7.32
CA TYR A 183 10.58 0.23 6.54
C TYR A 183 11.51 0.30 5.33
N GLU A 184 11.05 0.84 4.21
CA GLU A 184 11.91 0.98 3.02
C GLU A 184 12.76 2.25 3.08
N THR A 185 12.19 3.34 3.59
CA THR A 185 12.90 4.61 3.73
C THR A 185 12.85 5.14 5.15
N ASP A 186 13.90 5.86 5.52
CA ASP A 186 13.98 6.53 6.80
C ASP A 186 12.81 7.52 6.98
N LEU A 187 12.44 8.23 5.91
CA LEU A 187 11.32 9.16 5.92
C LEU A 187 9.98 8.48 6.29
N GLU A 188 9.72 7.27 5.81
CA GLU A 188 8.53 6.48 6.18
C GLU A 188 8.48 6.20 7.68
N LYS A 189 9.60 5.74 8.25
CA LYS A 189 9.73 5.49 9.69
C LYS A 189 9.48 6.76 10.50
N TYR A 190 10.07 7.88 10.09
CA TYR A 190 9.91 9.17 10.77
C TYR A 190 8.47 9.66 10.74
N LEU A 191 7.82 9.62 9.57
CA LEU A 191 6.42 10.04 9.44
C LEU A 191 5.51 9.14 10.27
N GLN A 192 5.78 7.84 10.37
CA GLN A 192 5.02 6.96 11.24
C GLN A 192 5.13 7.34 12.72
N ILE A 193 6.33 7.67 13.21
CA ILE A 193 6.55 8.06 14.61
C ILE A 193 5.92 9.43 14.91
N THR A 194 5.98 10.37 13.97
CA THR A 194 5.54 11.76 14.16
C THR A 194 4.09 12.03 13.73
N CYS A 195 3.41 11.08 13.09
CA CYS A 195 2.03 11.27 12.61
C CYS A 195 1.03 11.55 13.73
N LYS A 196 1.32 11.14 14.98
CA LYS A 196 0.47 11.44 16.14
C LYS A 196 0.26 12.95 16.32
N ASP A 197 1.30 13.74 16.01
CA ASP A 197 1.34 15.20 16.18
C ASP A 197 1.01 15.91 14.86
N THR A 198 1.60 15.45 13.76
CA THR A 198 1.48 16.11 12.45
C THR A 198 0.22 15.69 11.67
N GLY A 199 -0.31 14.50 11.95
CA GLY A 199 -1.35 13.85 11.16
C GLY A 199 -0.88 13.32 9.81
N ALA A 200 0.41 13.45 9.49
CA ALA A 200 0.99 13.07 8.21
C ALA A 200 1.55 11.66 8.27
N LEU A 201 0.81 10.71 7.72
CA LEU A 201 1.26 9.32 7.55
C LEU A 201 1.61 9.08 6.08
N PHE A 202 2.65 8.30 5.83
CA PHE A 202 2.99 7.89 4.46
C PHE A 202 1.82 7.12 3.82
N PRO A 203 1.57 7.25 2.50
CA PRO A 203 0.49 6.55 1.80
C PRO A 203 0.51 5.04 1.99
N GLY A 204 -0.63 4.40 1.72
CA GLY A 204 -0.70 2.95 1.64
C GLY A 204 0.12 2.43 0.47
N ASP A 205 0.68 1.24 0.63
CA ASP A 205 1.50 0.53 -0.33
C ASP A 205 0.68 -0.58 -1.00
N CYS A 206 0.86 -0.73 -2.32
CA CYS A 206 0.46 -1.89 -3.10
C CYS A 206 1.75 -2.64 -3.41
N ASP A 207 1.96 -3.77 -2.74
CA ASP A 207 3.21 -4.53 -2.86
C ASP A 207 3.43 -4.91 -4.33
N MET A 208 2.37 -5.40 -5.00
CA MET A 208 2.40 -5.67 -6.42
C MET A 208 1.04 -5.51 -7.08
N LEU A 209 1.04 -4.89 -8.25
CA LEU A 209 -0.03 -4.99 -9.23
C LEU A 209 0.52 -5.61 -10.51
N LEU A 210 -0.12 -6.67 -10.97
CA LEU A 210 0.14 -7.31 -12.25
C LEU A 210 -0.81 -6.75 -13.31
N TYR A 211 -0.27 -6.40 -14.47
CA TYR A 211 -1.03 -5.94 -15.63
C TYR A 211 -0.48 -6.55 -16.91
N ASP A 212 -1.26 -6.56 -17.99
CA ASP A 212 -0.83 -7.10 -19.27
C ASP A 212 -0.39 -6.01 -20.27
N ARG A 213 -0.05 -6.45 -21.49
CA ARG A 213 0.34 -5.58 -22.60
C ARG A 213 -0.78 -4.64 -23.08
N GLN A 214 -2.03 -4.91 -22.72
CA GLN A 214 -3.19 -4.05 -23.00
C GLN A 214 -3.47 -3.07 -21.86
N ASN A 215 -2.56 -2.98 -20.88
CA ASN A 215 -2.70 -2.18 -19.65
C ASN A 215 -3.88 -2.60 -18.77
N LEU A 216 -4.37 -3.84 -18.89
CA LEU A 216 -5.46 -4.37 -18.07
C LEU A 216 -4.90 -5.01 -16.79
N CYS A 217 -5.49 -4.68 -15.64
CA CYS A 217 -5.07 -5.16 -14.32
C CYS A 217 -5.42 -6.64 -14.11
N ARG A 218 -4.42 -7.51 -14.04
CA ARG A 218 -4.63 -8.95 -13.90
C ARG A 218 -4.75 -9.40 -12.45
N CYS A 219 -4.02 -8.81 -11.52
CA CYS A 219 -4.12 -9.15 -10.10
C CYS A 219 -3.46 -8.09 -9.22
N ILE A 220 -3.99 -7.86 -8.02
CA ILE A 220 -3.28 -7.21 -6.92
C ILE A 220 -2.74 -8.29 -6.00
N LEU A 221 -1.48 -8.21 -5.61
CA LEU A 221 -0.86 -9.12 -4.65
C LEU A 221 -0.40 -8.37 -3.40
N GLU A 222 -0.71 -8.95 -2.24
CA GLU A 222 -0.12 -8.63 -0.95
C GLU A 222 0.84 -9.75 -0.56
N PHE A 223 2.06 -9.42 -0.13
CA PHE A 223 3.00 -10.43 0.33
C PHE A 223 3.05 -10.49 1.86
N LYS A 224 2.89 -11.69 2.41
CA LYS A 224 2.98 -11.92 3.86
C LYS A 224 4.07 -12.94 4.17
N LYS A 225 5.07 -12.45 4.90
CA LYS A 225 6.21 -13.25 5.31
C LYS A 225 5.97 -13.89 6.68
N THR A 226 6.12 -15.20 6.77
CA THR A 226 6.18 -15.89 8.07
C THR A 226 7.61 -15.89 8.58
N THR A 227 7.78 -15.60 9.87
CA THR A 227 9.10 -15.50 10.51
C THR A 227 9.27 -16.60 11.54
N GLN A 228 10.50 -16.81 12.04
CA GLN A 228 10.78 -17.77 13.11
C GLN A 228 9.94 -17.57 14.38
N ARG A 229 9.45 -16.34 14.64
CA ARG A 229 8.61 -16.05 15.81
C ARG A 229 7.16 -16.50 15.65
N ASP A 230 6.72 -16.75 14.42
CA ASP A 230 5.40 -17.30 14.15
C ASP A 230 5.50 -18.82 14.08
N ALA A 231 4.99 -19.51 15.09
CA ALA A 231 5.01 -20.97 15.15
C ALA A 231 4.05 -21.63 14.15
N THR A 232 3.15 -20.87 13.53
CA THR A 232 2.17 -21.42 12.61
C THR A 232 2.86 -21.92 11.33
N PRO A 233 2.64 -23.18 10.92
CA PRO A 233 3.02 -23.67 9.61
C PRO A 233 2.37 -22.86 8.48
N LEU A 234 3.01 -22.80 7.31
CA LEU A 234 2.49 -22.04 6.17
C LEU A 234 1.06 -22.40 5.78
N GLU A 235 0.68 -23.67 5.85
CA GLU A 235 -0.68 -24.13 5.53
C GLU A 235 -1.75 -23.48 6.42
N GLY A 236 -1.40 -23.26 7.69
CA GLY A 236 -2.25 -22.61 8.69
C GLY A 236 -2.19 -21.08 8.67
N GLN A 237 -1.37 -20.48 7.80
CA GLN A 237 -1.41 -19.04 7.56
C GLN A 237 -2.68 -18.67 6.84
N SER A 238 -3.28 -17.54 7.18
CA SER A 238 -4.39 -17.00 6.42
C SER A 238 -4.50 -15.50 6.64
N PHE A 239 -4.96 -14.77 5.62
CA PHE A 239 -5.17 -13.32 5.73
C PHE A 239 -6.19 -13.01 6.82
N LEU A 240 -7.17 -13.90 7.05
CA LEU A 240 -8.17 -13.79 8.11
C LEU A 240 -7.55 -13.76 9.51
N ARG A 241 -6.36 -14.35 9.71
CA ARG A 241 -5.65 -14.27 11.01
C ARG A 241 -4.95 -12.93 11.21
N HIS A 242 -4.69 -12.20 10.12
CA HIS A 242 -3.97 -10.93 10.11
C HIS A 242 -4.91 -9.72 10.00
N ILE A 243 -6.14 -9.92 9.49
CA ILE A 243 -7.05 -8.83 9.14
C ILE A 243 -7.40 -7.91 10.31
N ASP A 244 -7.48 -8.41 11.54
CA ASP A 244 -7.77 -7.56 12.71
C ASP A 244 -6.68 -6.50 12.93
N ARG A 245 -5.42 -6.87 12.69
CA ARG A 245 -4.25 -5.98 12.84
C ARG A 245 -4.01 -5.15 11.58
N ASP A 246 -4.28 -5.74 10.42
CA ASP A 246 -3.96 -5.18 9.11
C ASP A 246 -5.21 -4.64 8.37
N ARG A 247 -6.33 -4.43 9.07
CA ARG A 247 -7.62 -4.05 8.47
C ARG A 247 -7.50 -2.84 7.56
N SER A 248 -6.71 -1.84 7.99
CA SER A 248 -6.45 -0.62 7.22
C SER A 248 -5.76 -0.92 5.88
N LYS A 249 -4.77 -1.83 5.85
CA LYS A 249 -4.04 -2.25 4.63
C LYS A 249 -4.98 -2.96 3.66
N TYR A 250 -5.67 -4.00 4.11
CA TYR A 250 -6.62 -4.75 3.26
C TYR A 250 -7.78 -3.87 2.75
N THR A 251 -8.27 -2.95 3.58
CA THR A 251 -9.31 -2.01 3.16
C THR A 251 -8.82 -1.07 2.06
N ARG A 252 -7.61 -0.51 2.20
CA ARG A 252 -6.99 0.35 1.17
C ARG A 252 -6.83 -0.40 -0.15
N LEU A 253 -6.30 -1.62 -0.11
CA LEU A 253 -6.15 -2.47 -1.30
C LEU A 253 -7.49 -2.79 -1.95
N ASN A 254 -8.54 -3.02 -1.14
CA ASN A 254 -9.89 -3.24 -1.66
C ASN A 254 -10.50 -1.98 -2.31
N ILE A 255 -10.20 -0.78 -1.79
CA ILE A 255 -10.60 0.49 -2.41
C ILE A 255 -9.88 0.67 -3.76
N LEU A 256 -8.56 0.39 -3.83
CA LEU A 256 -7.80 0.39 -5.08
C LEU A 256 -8.41 -0.60 -6.09
N ARG A 257 -8.64 -1.84 -5.68
CA ARG A 257 -9.26 -2.90 -6.48
C ARG A 257 -10.61 -2.49 -7.05
N THR A 258 -11.47 -1.89 -6.22
CA THR A 258 -12.81 -1.44 -6.62
C THR A 258 -12.73 -0.33 -7.66
N ALA A 259 -11.88 0.68 -7.43
CA ALA A 259 -11.71 1.78 -8.37
C ALA A 259 -11.15 1.34 -9.73
N LEU A 260 -10.22 0.38 -9.75
CA LEU A 260 -9.71 -0.21 -10.99
C LEU A 260 -10.79 -1.07 -11.69
N ALA A 261 -11.57 -1.83 -10.92
CA ALA A 261 -12.66 -2.65 -11.46
C ALA A 261 -13.75 -1.80 -12.14
N GLU A 262 -14.11 -0.66 -11.54
CA GLU A 262 -15.05 0.30 -12.11
C GLU A 262 -14.56 0.88 -13.43
N ARG A 263 -13.26 1.18 -13.53
CA ARG A 263 -12.64 1.73 -14.75
C ARG A 263 -12.53 0.72 -15.87
N GLU A 264 -12.24 -0.54 -15.54
CA GLU A 264 -12.13 -1.61 -16.52
C GLU A 264 -13.46 -2.31 -16.84
N GLY A 265 -14.53 -2.02 -16.10
CA GLY A 265 -15.83 -2.69 -16.25
C GLY A 265 -15.80 -4.18 -15.90
N ARG A 266 -14.81 -4.63 -15.11
CA ARG A 266 -14.66 -6.04 -14.71
C ARG A 266 -14.04 -6.18 -13.33
N ALA A 267 -14.27 -7.32 -12.68
CA ALA A 267 -13.62 -7.62 -11.41
C ALA A 267 -12.09 -7.70 -11.55
N ILE A 268 -11.38 -7.08 -10.61
CA ILE A 268 -9.92 -7.20 -10.47
C ILE A 268 -9.62 -8.18 -9.34
N PRO A 269 -8.89 -9.28 -9.61
CA PRO A 269 -8.49 -10.22 -8.57
C PRO A 269 -7.57 -9.59 -7.53
N PHE A 270 -7.68 -10.03 -6.28
CA PHE A 270 -6.79 -9.67 -5.18
C PHE A 270 -6.43 -10.92 -4.40
N ALA A 271 -5.14 -11.14 -4.17
CA ALA A 271 -4.66 -12.28 -3.42
C ALA A 271 -3.54 -11.92 -2.44
N THR A 272 -3.43 -12.71 -1.38
CA THR A 272 -2.27 -12.69 -0.48
C THR A 272 -1.38 -13.90 -0.75
N VAL A 273 -0.09 -13.66 -0.89
CA VAL A 273 0.95 -14.67 -1.07
C VAL A 273 1.73 -14.81 0.23
N PHE A 274 1.57 -15.94 0.89
CA PHE A 274 2.30 -16.32 2.10
C PHE A 274 3.57 -17.10 1.73
N TYR A 275 4.69 -16.67 2.29
CA TYR A 275 5.98 -17.33 2.13
C TYR A 275 6.76 -17.30 3.45
N SER A 276 7.61 -18.29 3.66
CA SER A 276 8.43 -18.37 4.86
C SER A 276 9.85 -17.89 4.64
N VAL A 277 10.51 -17.43 5.70
CA VAL A 277 11.98 -17.27 5.74
C VAL A 277 12.65 -18.25 6.70
N LYS A 278 11.90 -19.25 7.19
CA LYS A 278 12.47 -20.33 8.00
C LYS A 278 13.19 -21.29 7.07
N ALA A 279 14.39 -21.69 7.46
CA ALA A 279 15.13 -22.73 6.74
C ALA A 279 14.30 -24.02 6.69
N GLY A 280 14.29 -24.69 5.52
CA GLY A 280 13.55 -25.93 5.30
C GLY A 280 12.06 -25.76 4.98
N GLU A 281 11.46 -24.57 5.14
CA GLU A 281 10.07 -24.33 4.76
C GLU A 281 10.00 -23.88 3.29
N ASN A 282 9.77 -24.85 2.40
CA ASN A 282 9.79 -24.69 0.95
C ASN A 282 8.39 -24.67 0.34
N LYS A 283 7.43 -24.04 1.02
CA LYS A 283 6.05 -23.94 0.52
C LYS A 283 5.68 -22.49 0.29
N ILE A 284 4.69 -22.29 -0.59
CA ILE A 284 3.98 -21.05 -0.80
C ILE A 284 2.50 -21.33 -0.62
N LYS A 285 1.77 -20.41 0.03
CA LYS A 285 0.31 -20.42 0.07
C LYS A 285 -0.21 -19.14 -0.58
N ILE A 286 -1.18 -19.27 -1.47
CA ILE A 286 -1.87 -18.14 -2.10
C ILE A 286 -3.34 -18.19 -1.69
N GLU A 287 -3.86 -17.08 -1.19
CA GLU A 287 -5.27 -16.92 -0.81
C GLU A 287 -5.91 -15.82 -1.64
N ARG A 288 -7.00 -16.13 -2.35
CA ARG A 288 -7.81 -15.16 -3.07
C ARG A 288 -8.82 -14.49 -2.12
N ILE A 289 -8.89 -13.17 -2.18
CA ILE A 289 -9.72 -12.34 -1.32
C ILE A 289 -10.86 -11.73 -2.13
N GLY A 290 -12.08 -11.94 -1.64
CA GLY A 290 -13.31 -11.41 -2.21
C GLY A 290 -13.58 -9.95 -1.85
N PRO A 291 -14.61 -9.34 -2.49
CA PRO A 291 -14.92 -7.92 -2.34
C PRO A 291 -15.34 -7.47 -0.94
N SER A 292 -15.87 -8.38 -0.13
CA SER A 292 -16.24 -8.14 1.25
C SER A 292 -15.14 -8.55 2.23
N LEU A 293 -13.91 -8.72 1.74
CA LEU A 293 -12.74 -9.19 2.50
C LEU A 293 -12.94 -10.61 3.10
N GLN A 294 -13.61 -11.48 2.35
CA GLN A 294 -13.78 -12.90 2.65
C GLN A 294 -12.80 -13.77 1.85
N LEU A 295 -12.48 -14.96 2.35
CA LEU A 295 -11.68 -15.95 1.60
C LEU A 295 -12.53 -16.58 0.50
N GLU A 296 -12.09 -16.50 -0.75
CA GLU A 296 -12.77 -17.11 -1.91
C GLU A 296 -12.09 -18.37 -2.43
N GLY A 297 -10.81 -18.57 -2.09
CA GLY A 297 -10.07 -19.76 -2.48
C GLY A 297 -8.64 -19.71 -1.95
N ALA A 298 -8.03 -20.88 -1.82
CA ALA A 298 -6.62 -20.99 -1.46
C ALA A 298 -5.94 -22.14 -2.23
N CYS A 299 -4.63 -22.04 -2.42
CA CYS A 299 -3.79 -23.16 -2.82
C CYS A 299 -2.45 -23.10 -2.08
N THR A 300 -1.90 -24.28 -1.78
CA THR A 300 -0.55 -24.42 -1.23
C THR A 300 0.26 -25.33 -2.16
N PHE A 301 1.51 -24.98 -2.42
CA PHE A 301 2.40 -25.75 -3.27
C PHE A 301 3.85 -25.66 -2.79
N ALA A 302 4.65 -26.65 -3.15
CA ALA A 302 6.07 -26.66 -2.86
C ALA A 302 6.85 -25.85 -3.91
N ILE A 303 7.99 -25.31 -3.50
CA ILE A 303 8.96 -24.61 -4.34
C ILE A 303 10.31 -25.34 -4.28
N GLY A 304 11.06 -25.26 -5.38
CA GLY A 304 12.38 -25.84 -5.55
C GLY A 304 13.51 -24.89 -5.13
N PRO A 305 14.77 -25.18 -5.52
CA PRO A 305 15.91 -24.31 -5.22
C PRO A 305 16.03 -23.11 -6.17
N ASP A 306 15.47 -23.17 -7.39
CA ASP A 306 15.61 -22.13 -8.42
C ASP A 306 14.63 -20.97 -8.20
N PRO A 307 15.11 -19.74 -7.91
CA PRO A 307 14.24 -18.60 -7.67
C PRO A 307 13.39 -18.18 -8.86
N VAL A 308 13.88 -18.29 -10.09
CA VAL A 308 13.16 -17.85 -11.29
C VAL A 308 12.02 -18.83 -11.59
N GLU A 309 12.28 -20.13 -11.51
CA GLU A 309 11.24 -21.16 -11.66
C GLU A 309 10.18 -21.06 -10.56
N ASN A 310 10.59 -20.80 -9.31
CA ASN A 310 9.65 -20.61 -8.22
C ASN A 310 8.75 -19.39 -8.43
N GLN A 311 9.33 -18.30 -8.94
CA GLN A 311 8.58 -17.10 -9.30
C GLN A 311 7.60 -17.34 -10.45
N ARG A 312 7.99 -18.11 -11.49
CA ARG A 312 7.06 -18.58 -12.54
C ARG A 312 5.92 -19.40 -11.97
N LEU A 313 6.22 -20.33 -11.07
CA LEU A 313 5.22 -21.17 -10.42
C LEU A 313 4.24 -20.35 -9.58
N ILE A 314 4.72 -19.33 -8.86
CA ILE A 314 3.85 -18.39 -8.13
C ILE A 314 2.90 -17.68 -9.10
N LEU A 315 3.41 -17.11 -10.21
CA LEU A 315 2.57 -16.45 -11.21
C LEU A 315 1.54 -17.41 -11.80
N GLN A 316 1.95 -18.63 -12.16
CA GLN A 316 1.05 -19.67 -12.67
C GLN A 316 -0.10 -19.93 -11.68
N LYS A 317 0.23 -20.19 -10.41
CA LYS A 317 -0.77 -20.48 -9.38
C LYS A 317 -1.65 -19.29 -9.05
N THR A 318 -1.11 -18.07 -9.09
CA THR A 318 -1.90 -16.84 -9.00
C THR A 318 -2.91 -16.75 -10.15
N MET A 319 -2.51 -17.00 -11.40
CA MET A 319 -3.43 -16.94 -12.53
C MET A 319 -4.50 -18.04 -12.45
N GLU A 320 -4.12 -19.27 -12.09
CA GLU A 320 -5.06 -20.39 -11.89
C GLU A 320 -6.14 -20.07 -10.85
N ILE A 321 -5.78 -19.50 -9.70
CA ILE A 321 -6.75 -19.21 -8.63
C ILE A 321 -7.59 -17.97 -8.91
N CYS A 322 -7.02 -16.97 -9.59
CA CYS A 322 -7.68 -15.71 -9.92
C CYS A 322 -8.62 -15.83 -11.13
N SER A 323 -8.40 -16.79 -12.03
CA SER A 323 -9.27 -17.04 -13.18
C SER A 323 -10.52 -17.87 -12.85
N ARG A 324 -10.62 -18.45 -11.65
CA ARG A 324 -11.84 -19.19 -11.25
C ARG A 324 -13.03 -18.23 -11.21
N PRO A 325 -14.18 -18.58 -11.80
CA PRO A 325 -15.38 -17.75 -11.73
C PRO A 325 -15.80 -17.60 -10.27
N THR A 326 -15.95 -16.36 -9.82
CA THR A 326 -16.66 -16.06 -8.57
C THR A 326 -18.13 -16.27 -8.81
N PHE A 327 -18.77 -17.11 -8.01
CA PHE A 327 -20.23 -17.19 -7.99
C PHE A 327 -20.79 -15.78 -7.76
N PRO A 328 -21.69 -15.28 -8.61
CA PRO A 328 -22.25 -13.94 -8.45
C PRO A 328 -23.12 -13.93 -7.20
N ILE A 329 -22.69 -13.19 -6.17
CA ILE A 329 -23.62 -12.65 -5.18
C ILE A 329 -24.35 -11.52 -5.91
N GLY A 330 -25.65 -11.72 -6.16
CA GLY A 330 -26.47 -10.81 -6.94
C GLY A 330 -26.34 -9.37 -6.48
N PHE A 331 -26.07 -8.47 -7.42
CA PHE A 331 -26.41 -7.07 -7.26
C PHE A 331 -27.91 -6.99 -6.95
N PRO A 332 -28.37 -6.25 -5.93
CA PRO A 332 -29.79 -5.94 -5.79
C PRO A 332 -30.17 -5.11 -7.01
N GLY A 333 -30.78 -5.78 -7.99
CA GLY A 333 -31.25 -5.17 -9.21
C GLY A 333 -32.23 -4.05 -8.88
N ARG A 334 -32.01 -2.89 -9.50
CA ARG A 334 -33.05 -1.88 -9.68
C ARG A 334 -34.25 -2.59 -10.33
N HIS A 335 -35.39 -2.58 -9.65
CA HIS A 335 -36.64 -3.05 -10.22
C HIS A 335 -36.94 -2.30 -11.53
N PRO A 336 -37.29 -2.98 -12.62
CA PRO A 336 -37.87 -2.31 -13.78
C PRO A 336 -39.26 -1.75 -13.41
N PRO A 337 -39.70 -0.65 -14.04
CA PRO A 337 -40.99 -0.04 -13.73
C PRO A 337 -42.12 -1.01 -14.10
N ARG A 338 -42.93 -1.39 -13.11
CA ARG A 338 -44.16 -2.15 -13.34
C ARG A 338 -45.13 -1.29 -14.15
N ARG A 339 -45.48 -1.79 -15.34
CA ARG A 339 -46.61 -1.29 -16.13
C ARG A 339 -47.88 -1.38 -15.28
N GLY A 340 -48.55 -0.24 -15.11
CA GLY A 340 -49.86 -0.15 -14.46
C GLY A 340 -50.91 -0.89 -15.27
N ARG A 341 -51.78 -1.63 -14.57
CA ARG A 341 -53.08 -2.02 -15.08
C ARG A 341 -54.12 -1.70 -14.00
N ALA A 342 -55.17 -1.04 -14.45
CA ALA A 342 -56.22 -0.42 -13.68
C ALA A 342 -57.10 -1.41 -12.90
N GLY A 343 -57.72 -0.91 -11.83
CA GLY A 343 -59.10 -1.24 -11.51
C GLY A 343 -59.41 -1.67 -10.08
N ARG A 344 -60.31 -0.89 -9.46
CA ARG A 344 -61.36 -1.28 -8.48
C ARG A 344 -60.96 -1.33 -7.00
N THR A 345 -61.29 -0.28 -6.23
CA THR A 345 -62.52 -0.01 -5.43
C THR A 345 -62.53 -0.68 -4.06
N GLY A 346 -62.62 0.13 -2.99
CA GLY A 346 -62.93 -0.33 -1.63
C GLY A 346 -62.49 0.67 -0.56
N ALA A 347 -63.45 1.34 0.06
CA ALA A 347 -63.31 2.45 1.03
C ALA A 347 -62.97 1.96 2.48
N PRO A 348 -62.80 2.89 3.45
CA PRO A 348 -61.94 2.71 4.64
C PRO A 348 -62.68 2.53 5.97
N CYS A 349 -61.97 2.00 6.98
CA CYS A 349 -62.20 2.12 8.43
C CYS A 349 -60.81 1.92 9.09
N GLY A 350 -60.33 2.58 10.13
CA GLY A 350 -60.85 3.53 11.12
C GLY A 350 -60.02 3.33 12.42
N GLY A 351 -59.64 4.40 13.12
CA GLY A 351 -59.14 4.42 14.51
C GLY A 351 -57.78 3.75 14.77
N GLU A 352 -56.93 4.07 15.76
CA GLU A 352 -57.01 4.94 16.93
C GLU A 352 -55.58 5.21 17.45
N ARG A 353 -55.44 6.27 18.26
CA ARG A 353 -54.24 6.64 19.01
C ARG A 353 -54.03 5.71 20.20
N VAL A 354 -52.77 5.44 20.56
CA VAL A 354 -52.36 5.28 21.98
C VAL A 354 -51.04 6.01 22.23
N LYS A 355 -51.06 6.88 23.25
CA LYS A 355 -49.91 7.50 23.92
C LYS A 355 -49.43 6.59 25.07
N GLY A 356 -48.14 6.65 25.37
CA GLY A 356 -47.53 6.21 26.62
C GLY A 356 -46.03 6.05 26.38
N GLY A 357 -45.08 6.60 27.12
CA GLY A 357 -45.10 7.14 28.47
C GLY A 357 -43.85 6.58 29.18
N GLY A 358 -43.07 7.47 29.81
CA GLY A 358 -41.96 7.14 30.71
C GLY A 358 -40.60 6.95 30.02
N GLU A 359 -39.47 7.30 30.60
CA GLU A 359 -39.18 7.97 31.88
C GLU A 359 -37.67 8.27 31.82
N ALA A 360 -37.25 9.40 32.40
CA ALA A 360 -35.87 9.86 32.39
C ALA A 360 -35.23 9.69 33.77
N LEU A 361 -33.88 9.66 33.76
CA LEU A 361 -32.89 9.87 34.84
C LEU A 361 -32.44 8.62 35.63
N PRO A 362 -31.25 8.63 36.28
CA PRO A 362 -30.30 9.74 36.47
C PRO A 362 -28.80 9.45 36.19
N GLU A 363 -28.04 10.53 36.06
CA GLU A 363 -26.58 10.61 36.25
C GLU A 363 -26.15 10.30 37.69
N LYS A 364 -24.93 9.77 37.87
CA LYS A 364 -24.07 9.92 39.08
C LYS A 364 -22.63 9.40 38.82
N PRO A 365 -21.62 9.71 39.65
CA PRO A 365 -20.54 10.63 39.27
C PRO A 365 -19.12 10.04 39.32
N ALA A 366 -18.16 10.90 38.96
CA ALA A 366 -16.71 10.69 38.92
C ALA A 366 -16.08 10.14 40.22
N GLN A 367 -15.05 9.30 40.05
CA GLN A 367 -14.05 9.02 41.08
C GLN A 367 -12.64 9.34 40.57
N LYS A 368 -12.04 10.35 41.22
CA LYS A 368 -10.59 10.59 41.28
C LYS A 368 -9.93 9.47 42.10
N LYS A 369 -8.79 8.95 41.63
CA LYS A 369 -7.78 8.32 42.51
C LYS A 369 -6.44 9.00 42.30
N ALA A 370 -5.91 9.49 43.42
CA ALA A 370 -4.59 10.09 43.56
C ALA A 370 -3.48 9.02 43.62
N ARG A 371 -2.25 9.51 43.48
CA ARG A 371 -0.94 8.85 43.37
C ARG A 371 -0.62 7.82 44.48
N PRO A 372 0.50 7.09 44.31
CA PRO A 372 1.64 7.50 45.15
C PRO A 372 2.91 7.78 44.33
N GLU A 373 3.67 8.72 44.89
CA GLU A 373 5.03 9.07 44.50
C GLU A 373 5.98 7.94 44.89
N GLY A 374 6.94 7.65 44.01
CA GLY A 374 8.04 6.74 44.24
C GLY A 374 9.24 7.25 43.49
N SER A 375 10.09 7.99 44.21
CA SER A 375 11.44 8.40 43.83
C SER A 375 12.33 7.18 43.54
N PHE A 376 13.13 7.20 42.48
CA PHE A 376 14.54 6.77 42.50
C PHE A 376 15.30 7.30 41.27
N LEU A 377 16.58 7.55 41.51
CA LEU A 377 17.55 8.43 40.85
C LEU A 377 18.10 7.94 39.49
N PRO A 378 18.83 8.79 38.73
CA PRO A 378 19.33 8.50 37.40
C PRO A 378 20.69 7.78 37.42
N ALA A 379 20.96 6.97 36.39
CA ALA A 379 22.30 6.49 36.07
C ALA A 379 22.56 6.64 34.56
N SER A 380 23.28 7.71 34.24
CA SER A 380 24.47 7.87 33.38
C SER A 380 24.77 6.95 32.17
N PRO A 381 25.58 7.46 31.22
CA PRO A 381 25.56 7.10 29.81
C PRO A 381 26.58 6.03 29.42
N PHE A 382 26.26 5.26 28.39
CA PHE A 382 27.18 4.69 27.42
C PHE A 382 26.49 4.59 26.06
#